data_AF-A0A838JKT0-F1
#
_entry.id   AF-A0A838JKT0-F1
#
_cell.length_a   1.000
_cell.length_b   1.000
_cell.length_c   1.000
_cell.angle_alpha   90.00
_cell.angle_beta   90.00
_cell.angle_gamma   90.00
#
_symmetry.space_group_name_H-M   'P 1'
#
loop_
_entity.id
_entity.type
_entity.pdbx_description
1 polymer ?
#
loop_
_entity_poly.entity_id
_entity_poly.type
_entity_poly.pdbx_seq_one_letter_code
_entity_poly.pdbx_strand_id
1 'polypeptide(L)'
;MARDSQSGEKLVNDITVATWADLTHALYEIPQTSHRRHRSDFVYRGVADSSWGLETSLRRLGGHYVNVERPLLRSFKKYAEPGSIPDDTLWIRLSVAQHHGLPTRLLDWTVSPRVAVHFATAEEEHYDKDGAIWCIDVAQARALLPGKLQAVLEREYAFL
;
A
#
# COMPACT_ATOMS: atom_id res chain seq x y z
N MET A 1 -22.85 -7.16 -30.25
CA MET A 1 -22.87 -7.89 -28.97
C MET A 1 -21.88 -7.17 -28.04
N ALA A 2 -22.26 -6.04 -27.44
CA ALA A 2 -22.84 -5.96 -26.08
C ALA A 2 -21.94 -6.74 -25.09
N ARG A 3 -20.84 -6.14 -24.60
CA ARG A 3 -20.73 -5.39 -23.33
C ARG A 3 -21.42 -6.13 -22.16
N ASP A 4 -20.79 -7.18 -21.67
CA ASP A 4 -20.98 -7.63 -20.30
C ASP A 4 -20.16 -6.73 -19.37
N SER A 5 -20.78 -5.63 -18.99
CA SER A 5 -20.39 -4.84 -17.83
C SER A 5 -20.73 -5.68 -16.59
N GLN A 6 -19.78 -6.49 -16.12
CA GLN A 6 -19.85 -7.06 -14.79
C GLN A 6 -19.88 -5.91 -13.78
N SER A 7 -21.09 -5.66 -13.30
CA SER A 7 -21.41 -4.77 -12.20
C SER A 7 -20.83 -5.44 -10.96
N GLY A 8 -19.66 -4.96 -10.53
CA GLY A 8 -19.06 -5.42 -9.27
C GLY A 8 -20.03 -5.19 -8.13
N GLU A 9 -20.38 -6.26 -7.41
CA GLU A 9 -20.95 -6.16 -6.08
C GLU A 9 -20.06 -5.22 -5.26
N LYS A 10 -20.56 -4.02 -4.94
CA LYS A 10 -19.93 -3.15 -3.96
C LYS A 10 -19.84 -3.93 -2.65
N LEU A 11 -18.64 -4.36 -2.30
CA LEU A 11 -18.34 -4.96 -1.01
C LEU A 11 -18.82 -3.97 0.06
N VAL A 12 -19.52 -4.48 1.08
CA VAL A 12 -20.21 -3.74 2.15
C VAL A 12 -19.29 -2.79 2.97
N ASN A 13 -18.00 -2.72 2.64
CA ASN A 13 -16.96 -1.96 3.35
C ASN A 13 -16.57 -0.63 2.67
N ASP A 14 -17.10 -0.32 1.49
CA ASP A 14 -16.73 0.88 0.76
C ASP A 14 -17.48 2.12 1.28
N ILE A 15 -16.74 3.13 1.74
CA ILE A 15 -17.29 4.43 2.16
C ILE A 15 -16.99 5.46 1.08
N THR A 16 -18.03 6.00 0.45
CA THR A 16 -17.90 7.11 -0.49
C THR A 16 -18.13 8.43 0.25
N VAL A 17 -17.22 9.38 0.07
CA VAL A 17 -17.25 10.69 0.74
C VAL A 17 -17.39 11.80 -0.31
N ALA A 18 -18.20 12.83 -0.04
CA ALA A 18 -18.44 13.93 -0.97
C ALA A 18 -17.73 15.22 -0.57
N THR A 19 -17.42 15.36 0.73
CA THR A 19 -16.76 16.55 1.26
C THR A 19 -15.50 16.20 2.05
N TRP A 20 -14.63 17.21 2.21
CA TRP A 20 -13.46 17.10 3.08
C TRP A 20 -13.84 16.77 4.54
N ALA A 21 -15.00 17.25 5.00
CA ALA A 21 -15.51 16.96 6.33
C ALA A 21 -15.88 15.47 6.47
N ASP A 22 -16.59 14.90 5.48
CA ASP A 22 -16.94 13.48 5.46
C ASP A 22 -15.69 12.60 5.43
N LEU A 23 -14.69 12.97 4.61
CA LEU A 23 -13.41 12.26 4.54
C LEU A 23 -12.69 12.29 5.88
N THR A 24 -12.61 13.47 6.52
CA THR A 24 -11.95 13.60 7.82
C THR A 24 -12.69 12.79 8.88
N HIS A 25 -14.02 12.79 8.87
CA HIS A 25 -14.82 11.98 9.79
C HIS A 25 -14.53 10.49 9.59
N ALA A 26 -14.61 10.00 8.35
CA ALA A 26 -14.37 8.60 8.01
C ALA A 26 -12.96 8.11 8.40
N LEU A 27 -11.93 8.95 8.26
CA LEU A 27 -10.54 8.57 8.57
C LEU A 27 -10.19 8.65 10.06
N TYR A 28 -10.89 9.45 10.85
CA TYR A 28 -10.55 9.72 12.25
C TYR A 28 -11.58 9.24 13.26
N GLU A 29 -12.73 8.72 12.82
CA GLU A 29 -13.70 8.04 13.67
C GLU A 29 -13.16 6.65 14.08
N ILE A 30 -12.20 6.67 15.00
CA ILE A 30 -11.54 5.45 15.52
C ILE A 30 -12.27 5.04 16.81
N PRO A 31 -12.79 3.79 16.90
CA PRO A 31 -13.38 3.28 18.13
C PRO A 31 -12.39 3.34 19.30
N GLN A 32 -12.87 3.70 20.49
CA GLN A 32 -12.04 3.63 21.70
C GLN A 32 -11.69 2.17 21.99
N THR A 33 -10.40 1.89 22.25
CA THR A 33 -10.00 0.58 22.77
C THR A 33 -10.63 0.33 24.14
N SER A 34 -10.69 -0.94 24.57
CA SER A 34 -11.16 -1.36 25.91
C SER A 34 -10.48 -0.62 27.06
N HIS A 35 -9.29 -0.06 26.85
CA HIS A 35 -8.54 0.74 27.81
C HIS A 35 -8.68 2.27 27.61
N ARG A 36 -9.71 2.73 26.88
CA ARG A 36 -9.96 4.14 26.53
C ARG A 36 -8.78 4.84 25.85
N ARG A 37 -7.91 4.07 25.19
CA ARG A 37 -6.83 4.63 24.37
C ARG A 37 -7.31 4.75 22.93
N HIS A 38 -7.06 5.91 22.32
CA HIS A 38 -7.22 6.09 20.88
C HIS A 38 -5.95 5.55 20.21
N ARG A 39 -5.85 4.24 20.05
CA ARG A 39 -4.87 3.64 19.14
C ARG A 39 -5.64 3.01 18.00
N SER A 40 -5.41 3.56 16.81
CA SER A 40 -5.85 2.96 15.57
C SER A 40 -4.81 1.92 15.19
N ASP A 41 -5.25 0.66 15.07
CA ASP A 41 -4.46 -0.42 14.49
C ASP A 41 -4.56 -0.40 12.95
N PHE A 42 -5.10 0.70 12.38
CA PHE A 42 -5.22 0.85 10.95
C PHE A 42 -3.93 1.40 10.33
N VAL A 43 -3.59 0.83 9.19
CA VAL A 43 -2.68 1.42 8.21
C VAL A 43 -3.48 1.83 6.97
N TYR A 44 -2.98 2.87 6.31
CA TYR A 44 -3.63 3.53 5.21
C TYR A 44 -2.75 3.50 3.96
N ARG A 45 -3.36 3.40 2.79
CA ARG A 45 -2.70 3.56 1.49
C ARG A 45 -3.56 4.38 0.56
N GLY A 46 -3.02 5.50 0.09
CA GLY A 46 -3.67 6.32 -0.93
C GLY A 46 -3.35 5.82 -2.33
N VAL A 47 -4.34 5.83 -3.21
CA VAL A 47 -4.20 5.60 -4.66
C VAL A 47 -4.97 6.67 -5.42
N ALA A 48 -4.41 7.14 -6.53
CA ALA A 48 -4.98 8.24 -7.31
C ALA A 48 -6.20 7.82 -8.17
N ASP A 49 -6.38 6.52 -8.39
CA ASP A 49 -7.53 5.96 -9.09
C ASP A 49 -8.14 4.82 -8.25
N SER A 50 -9.42 4.94 -7.95
CA SER A 50 -10.22 4.00 -7.15
C SER A 50 -10.38 2.62 -7.80
N SER A 51 -10.11 2.49 -9.10
CA SER A 51 -10.04 1.21 -9.78
C SER A 51 -8.73 0.45 -9.51
N TRP A 52 -7.71 1.11 -8.94
CA TRP A 52 -6.44 0.46 -8.63
C TRP A 52 -6.54 -0.37 -7.36
N GLY A 53 -6.22 -1.66 -7.48
CA GLY A 53 -6.14 -2.59 -6.37
C GLY A 53 -4.82 -2.50 -5.61
N LEU A 54 -4.52 -3.57 -4.87
CA LEU A 54 -3.27 -3.72 -4.12
C LEU A 54 -2.15 -4.31 -5.01
N GLU A 55 -1.99 -3.80 -6.22
CA GLU A 55 -0.87 -4.14 -7.10
C GLU A 55 0.38 -3.34 -6.74
N THR A 56 1.51 -4.04 -6.62
CA THR A 56 2.83 -3.41 -6.52
C THR A 56 3.24 -2.80 -7.87
N SER A 57 4.16 -1.83 -7.84
CA SER A 57 4.72 -1.26 -9.08
C SER A 57 5.37 -2.33 -9.96
N LEU A 58 5.98 -3.35 -9.34
CA LEU A 58 6.50 -4.51 -10.06
C LEU A 58 5.40 -5.34 -10.74
N ARG A 59 4.28 -5.60 -10.07
CA ARG A 59 3.17 -6.41 -10.63
C ARG A 59 2.51 -5.68 -11.80
N ARG A 60 2.44 -4.34 -11.76
CA ARG A 60 1.90 -3.51 -12.85
C ARG A 60 2.70 -3.59 -14.15
N LEU A 61 3.98 -4.01 -14.11
CA LEU A 61 4.75 -4.29 -15.32
C LEU A 61 4.16 -5.44 -16.16
N GLY A 62 3.33 -6.29 -15.57
CA GLY A 62 2.76 -7.45 -16.22
C GLY A 62 3.79 -8.55 -16.52
N GLY A 63 3.35 -9.58 -17.23
CA GLY A 63 4.20 -10.69 -17.67
C GLY A 63 4.86 -11.47 -16.52
N HIS A 64 6.08 -11.96 -16.75
CA HIS A 64 6.85 -12.74 -15.77
C HIS A 64 7.58 -11.83 -14.75
N TYR A 65 6.84 -10.95 -14.08
CA TYR A 65 7.39 -9.92 -13.18
C TYR A 65 8.27 -10.50 -12.04
N VAL A 66 8.03 -11.74 -11.61
CA VAL A 66 8.87 -12.44 -10.61
C VAL A 66 10.31 -12.61 -11.11
N ASN A 67 10.48 -12.83 -12.41
CA ASN A 67 11.79 -13.09 -13.01
C ASN A 67 12.55 -11.79 -13.34
N VAL A 68 11.87 -10.64 -13.39
CA VAL A 68 12.50 -9.36 -13.79
C VAL A 68 13.05 -8.57 -12.61
N GLU A 69 12.48 -8.71 -11.40
CA GLU A 69 12.90 -7.88 -10.26
C GLU A 69 14.37 -8.10 -9.87
N ARG A 70 14.85 -9.35 -9.84
CA ARG A 70 16.25 -9.63 -9.48
C ARG A 70 17.24 -9.04 -10.51
N PRO A 71 17.04 -9.21 -11.83
CA PRO A 71 17.80 -8.47 -12.84
C PRO A 71 17.72 -6.94 -12.67
N LEU A 72 16.53 -6.38 -12.40
CA LEU A 72 16.34 -4.94 -12.21
C LEU A 72 17.13 -4.42 -11.01
N LEU A 73 17.03 -5.07 -9.85
CA LEU A 73 17.78 -4.69 -8.64
C LEU A 73 19.29 -4.84 -8.83
N ARG A 74 19.73 -5.87 -9.56
CA ARG A 74 21.15 -6.04 -9.89
C ARG A 74 21.65 -4.91 -10.78
N SER A 75 20.90 -4.54 -11.80
CA SER A 75 21.23 -3.41 -12.68
C SER A 75 21.22 -2.10 -11.89
N PHE A 76 20.21 -1.86 -11.07
CA PHE A 76 20.14 -0.71 -10.17
C PHE A 76 21.39 -0.59 -9.30
N LYS A 77 21.82 -1.67 -8.62
CA LYS A 77 23.07 -1.68 -7.84
C LYS A 77 24.31 -1.42 -8.70
N LYS A 78 24.37 -1.97 -9.91
CA LYS A 78 25.53 -1.82 -10.82
C LYS A 78 25.73 -0.37 -11.27
N TYR A 79 24.63 0.38 -11.45
CA TYR A 79 24.66 1.75 -11.99
C TYR A 79 24.51 2.82 -10.92
N ALA A 80 24.17 2.45 -9.69
CA ALA A 80 24.16 3.38 -8.57
C ALA A 80 25.58 3.87 -8.25
N GLU A 81 25.67 5.09 -7.74
CA GLU A 81 26.95 5.66 -7.32
C GLU A 81 27.58 4.77 -6.23
N PRO A 82 28.90 4.48 -6.29
CA PRO A 82 29.57 3.70 -5.26
C PRO A 82 29.31 4.28 -3.86
N GLY A 83 28.78 3.48 -2.95
CA GLY A 83 28.44 3.90 -1.58
C GLY A 83 27.07 4.57 -1.40
N SER A 84 26.34 4.86 -2.48
CA SER A 84 24.99 5.48 -2.39
C SER A 84 23.90 4.50 -1.94
N ILE A 85 24.06 3.22 -2.25
CA ILE A 85 23.20 2.15 -1.74
C ILE A 85 23.89 1.54 -0.55
N PRO A 86 23.32 1.63 0.66
CA PRO A 86 23.84 0.93 1.82
C PRO A 86 23.99 -0.57 1.51
N ASP A 87 25.10 -1.19 1.92
CA ASP A 87 25.33 -2.64 1.79
C ASP A 87 24.49 -3.46 2.80
N ASP A 88 23.30 -2.95 3.09
CA ASP A 88 22.34 -3.41 4.08
C ASP A 88 21.43 -4.54 3.60
N THR A 89 20.44 -4.86 4.43
CA THR A 89 19.36 -5.80 4.17
C THR A 89 18.65 -5.57 2.83
N LEU A 90 18.02 -6.63 2.32
CA LEU A 90 17.19 -6.55 1.11
C LEU A 90 16.13 -5.45 1.19
N TRP A 91 15.54 -5.23 2.37
CA TRP A 91 14.51 -4.22 2.59
C TRP A 91 15.01 -2.81 2.29
N ILE A 92 16.17 -2.43 2.83
CA ILE A 92 16.76 -1.10 2.59
C ILE A 92 17.03 -0.90 1.09
N ARG A 93 17.56 -1.94 0.41
CA ARG A 93 17.78 -1.86 -1.04
C ARG A 93 16.49 -1.71 -1.83
N LEU A 94 15.43 -2.42 -1.45
CA LEU A 94 14.12 -2.28 -2.10
C LEU A 94 13.54 -0.89 -1.89
N SER A 95 13.63 -0.34 -0.67
CA SER A 95 13.12 1.00 -0.35
C SER A 95 13.87 2.10 -1.11
N VAL A 96 15.21 2.02 -1.16
CA VAL A 96 16.02 2.97 -1.94
C VAL A 96 15.71 2.85 -3.42
N ALA A 97 15.62 1.63 -3.95
CA ALA A 97 15.27 1.42 -5.35
C ALA A 97 13.89 1.99 -5.71
N GLN A 98 12.89 1.78 -4.86
CA GLN A 98 11.54 2.33 -5.04
C GLN A 98 11.55 3.87 -4.97
N HIS A 99 12.33 4.47 -4.06
CA HIS A 99 12.49 5.92 -3.98
C HIS A 99 13.04 6.53 -5.28
N HIS A 100 13.92 5.80 -5.97
CA HIS A 100 14.43 6.19 -7.29
C HIS A 100 13.55 5.72 -8.47
N GLY A 101 12.31 5.30 -8.21
CA GLY A 101 11.34 4.94 -9.24
C GLY A 101 11.49 3.53 -9.83
N LEU A 102 12.36 2.68 -9.28
CA LEU A 102 12.45 1.29 -9.72
C LEU A 102 11.18 0.54 -9.30
N PRO A 103 10.54 -0.22 -10.20
CA PRO A 103 9.44 -1.11 -9.84
C PRO A 103 9.91 -2.18 -8.84
N THR A 104 9.25 -2.28 -7.69
CA THR A 104 9.58 -3.25 -6.64
C THR A 104 8.33 -3.99 -6.17
N ARG A 105 8.53 -5.07 -5.44
CA ARG A 105 7.46 -5.81 -4.75
C ARG A 105 6.89 -5.08 -3.52
N LEU A 106 7.36 -3.89 -3.18
CA LEU A 106 6.89 -3.15 -2.00
C LEU A 106 5.54 -2.48 -2.28
N LEU A 107 4.73 -2.40 -1.22
CA LEU A 107 3.54 -1.58 -1.16
C LEU A 107 3.77 -0.51 -0.09
N ASP A 108 3.60 0.75 -0.48
CA ASP A 108 3.53 1.87 0.46
C ASP A 108 2.29 1.80 1.34
N TRP A 109 2.50 1.79 2.65
CA TRP A 109 1.49 1.89 3.69
C TRP A 109 1.96 2.92 4.71
N THR A 110 1.03 3.65 5.31
CA THR A 110 1.32 4.69 6.30
C THR A 110 0.35 4.59 7.47
N VAL A 111 0.83 4.87 8.68
CA VAL A 111 -0.04 5.01 9.86
C VAL A 111 -0.75 6.38 9.90
N SER A 112 -0.40 7.30 8.99
CA SER A 112 -0.97 8.64 8.93
C SER A 112 -2.03 8.73 7.83
N PRO A 113 -3.32 8.92 8.17
CA PRO A 113 -4.38 9.09 7.18
C PRO A 113 -4.09 10.23 6.19
N ARG A 114 -3.50 11.33 6.67
CA ARG A 114 -3.15 12.49 5.82
C ARG A 114 -2.07 12.20 4.80
N VAL A 115 -1.11 11.32 5.12
CA VAL A 115 -0.09 10.90 4.16
C VAL A 115 -0.75 10.04 3.07
N ALA A 116 -1.72 9.19 3.42
CA ALA A 116 -2.49 8.46 2.42
C ALA A 116 -3.32 9.40 1.54
N VAL A 117 -4.00 10.40 2.12
CA VAL A 117 -4.69 11.45 1.34
C VAL A 117 -3.74 12.11 0.35
N HIS A 118 -2.53 12.52 0.79
CA HIS A 118 -1.55 13.13 -0.10
C HIS A 118 -1.25 12.25 -1.31
N PHE A 119 -0.96 10.96 -1.12
CA PHE A 119 -0.70 10.05 -2.24
C PHE A 119 -1.92 9.80 -3.13
N ALA A 120 -3.14 9.86 -2.59
CA ALA A 120 -4.36 9.77 -3.38
C ALA A 120 -4.62 11.02 -4.26
N THR A 121 -3.97 12.15 -3.96
CA THR A 121 -4.23 13.43 -4.63
C THR A 121 -2.98 14.13 -5.15
N ALA A 122 -1.82 13.48 -5.18
CA ALA A 122 -0.54 14.11 -5.53
C ALA A 122 -0.28 14.14 -7.05
N GLU A 123 -0.91 13.26 -7.81
CA GLU A 123 -0.64 13.07 -9.23
C GLU A 123 -1.62 13.88 -10.08
N GLU A 124 -1.15 14.99 -10.66
CA GLU A 124 -1.96 15.90 -11.49
C GLU A 124 -2.64 15.20 -12.67
N GLU A 125 -1.98 14.19 -13.25
CA GLU A 125 -2.51 13.39 -14.36
C GLU A 125 -3.75 12.56 -14.00
N HIS A 126 -4.06 12.44 -12.71
CA HIS A 126 -5.21 11.69 -12.18
C HIS A 126 -6.26 12.59 -11.53
N TYR A 127 -6.20 13.92 -11.69
CA TYR A 127 -7.19 14.84 -11.08
C TYR A 127 -8.61 14.69 -11.65
N ASP A 128 -8.77 14.03 -12.81
CA ASP A 128 -10.07 13.68 -13.39
C ASP A 128 -10.61 12.33 -12.89
N LYS A 129 -9.89 11.65 -11.98
CA LYS A 129 -10.25 10.35 -11.42
C LYS A 129 -10.64 10.49 -9.96
N ASP A 130 -11.55 9.62 -9.55
CA ASP A 130 -11.83 9.40 -8.13
C ASP A 130 -10.68 8.59 -7.52
N GLY A 131 -9.93 9.17 -6.58
CA GLY A 131 -8.94 8.44 -5.79
C GLY A 131 -9.57 7.57 -4.70
N ALA A 132 -8.77 6.69 -4.09
CA ALA A 132 -9.20 5.86 -2.98
C ALA A 132 -8.16 5.80 -1.85
N ILE A 133 -8.65 5.55 -0.64
CA ILE A 133 -7.82 5.27 0.54
C ILE A 133 -8.18 3.88 1.04
N TRP A 134 -7.23 2.97 0.94
CA TRP A 134 -7.34 1.66 1.54
C TRP A 134 -7.05 1.76 3.04
N CYS A 135 -7.94 1.20 3.86
CA CYS A 135 -7.79 1.11 5.31
C CYS A 135 -7.72 -0.36 5.72
N ILE A 136 -6.64 -0.77 6.38
CA ILE A 136 -6.48 -2.15 6.87
C ILE A 136 -6.25 -2.12 8.37
N ASP A 137 -7.12 -2.79 9.12
CA ASP A 137 -6.86 -3.17 10.52
C ASP A 137 -5.78 -4.27 10.52
N VAL A 138 -4.58 -3.92 10.99
CA VAL A 138 -3.42 -4.81 10.92
C VAL A 138 -3.58 -6.00 11.88
N ALA A 139 -4.24 -5.80 13.02
CA ALA A 139 -4.50 -6.87 13.98
C ALA A 139 -5.45 -7.93 13.38
N GLN A 140 -6.55 -7.48 12.74
CA GLN A 140 -7.45 -8.37 12.00
C GLN A 140 -6.77 -9.02 10.81
N ALA A 141 -5.98 -8.27 10.03
CA ALA A 141 -5.24 -8.81 8.90
C ALA A 141 -4.27 -9.92 9.32
N ARG A 142 -3.56 -9.76 10.46
CA ARG A 142 -2.69 -10.80 11.02
C ARG A 142 -3.45 -12.04 11.43
N ALA A 143 -4.62 -11.89 12.05
CA ALA A 143 -5.46 -13.02 12.45
C ALA A 143 -5.90 -13.87 11.25
N LEU A 144 -6.04 -13.26 10.07
CA LEU A 144 -6.41 -13.92 8.82
C LEU A 144 -5.22 -14.54 8.06
N LEU A 145 -3.98 -14.26 8.46
CA LEU A 145 -2.80 -14.80 7.75
C LEU A 145 -2.70 -16.32 7.90
N PRO A 146 -2.26 -17.04 6.86
CA PRO A 146 -1.88 -18.44 6.98
C PRO A 146 -0.78 -18.64 8.03
N GLY A 147 -0.84 -19.75 8.78
CA GLY A 147 0.10 -20.01 9.89
C GLY A 147 1.58 -19.95 9.51
N LYS A 148 1.95 -20.29 8.26
CA LYS A 148 3.33 -20.14 7.77
C LYS A 148 3.80 -18.67 7.76
N LEU A 149 2.91 -17.74 7.43
CA LEU A 149 3.24 -16.31 7.41
C LEU A 149 3.21 -15.73 8.83
N GLN A 150 2.28 -16.15 9.67
CA GLN A 150 2.27 -15.78 11.09
C GLN A 150 3.58 -16.16 11.79
N ALA A 151 4.07 -17.38 11.59
CA ALA A 151 5.34 -17.85 12.15
C ALA A 151 6.55 -17.03 11.69
N VAL A 152 6.54 -16.52 10.44
CA VAL A 152 7.58 -15.61 9.96
C VAL A 152 7.49 -14.28 10.70
N LEU A 153 6.30 -13.68 10.85
CA LEU A 153 6.15 -12.42 11.56
C LEU A 153 6.60 -12.51 13.02
N GLU A 154 6.28 -13.62 13.70
CA GLU A 154 6.72 -13.87 15.08
C GLU A 154 8.24 -13.97 15.20
N ARG A 155 8.88 -14.69 14.28
CA ARG A 155 10.35 -14.83 14.26
C ARG A 155 11.05 -13.50 14.04
N GLU A 156 10.49 -12.64 13.19
CA GLU A 156 11.07 -11.34 12.85
C GLU A 156 10.63 -10.22 13.81
N TYR A 157 9.88 -10.53 14.89
CA TYR A 157 9.36 -9.56 15.84
C TYR A 157 8.57 -8.40 15.18
N ALA A 158 7.82 -8.71 14.12
CA ALA A 158 7.02 -7.74 13.38
C ALA A 158 5.64 -7.59 14.02
N PHE A 159 5.45 -6.53 14.83
CA PHE A 159 4.28 -6.34 15.70
C PHE A 159 3.38 -5.14 15.39
N LEU A 160 3.49 -4.54 14.20
CA LEU A 160 2.40 -3.68 13.75
C LEU A 160 1.13 -4.51 13.54
#